data_AF-A0A6C2U5Z1-F1
#
_entry.id   AF-A0A6C2U5Z1-F1
#
_cell.length_a   1.000
_cell.length_b   1.000
_cell.length_c   1.000
_cell.angle_alpha   90.00
_cell.angle_beta   90.00
_cell.angle_gamma   90.00
#
_symmetry.space_group_name_H-M   'P 1'
#
loop_
_entity.id
_entity.type
_entity.pdbx_description
1 polymer ?
#
loop_
_entity_poly.entity_id
_entity_poly.type
_entity_poly.pdbx_seq_one_letter_code
_entity_poly.pdbx_strand_id
1 'polypeptide(L)'
;MFRIAGTAIPADSDGDGLTDALEIALGTNPDDPDSMFAISDASPVPTSGTFRLAWPSATGVLYRVWESPGLAHWSVTQDWLGATAIPTDFV
;
A
#
# COMPACT_ATOMS: atom_id res chain seq x y z
N MET A 1 -42.38 -2.68 13.17
CA MET A 1 -40.94 -2.38 13.32
C MET A 1 -40.16 -3.62 12.94
N PHE A 2 -39.47 -3.61 11.81
CA PHE A 2 -38.63 -4.72 11.37
C PHE A 2 -37.19 -4.39 11.74
N ARG A 3 -36.54 -5.23 12.56
CA ARG A 3 -35.12 -5.09 12.89
C ARG A 3 -34.39 -6.19 12.15
N ILE A 4 -33.60 -5.82 11.16
CA ILE A 4 -32.57 -6.70 10.63
C ILE A 4 -31.52 -6.89 11.73
N ALA A 5 -31.22 -8.14 12.08
CA ALA A 5 -30.02 -8.45 12.83
C ALA A 5 -28.86 -8.10 11.90
N GLY A 6 -28.26 -6.93 12.12
CA GLY A 6 -27.21 -6.39 11.26
C GLY A 6 -26.02 -7.33 11.27
N THR A 7 -25.77 -8.00 10.15
CA THR A 7 -24.40 -8.25 9.73
C THR A 7 -23.71 -6.89 9.81
N ALA A 8 -22.78 -6.72 10.74
CA ALA A 8 -21.94 -5.54 10.78
C ALA A 8 -21.20 -5.49 9.44
N ILE A 9 -21.66 -4.65 8.52
CA ILE A 9 -20.86 -4.32 7.35
C ILE A 9 -19.65 -3.57 7.94
N PRO A 10 -18.42 -4.02 7.65
CA PRO A 10 -17.23 -3.28 8.05
C PRO A 10 -17.39 -1.82 7.62
N ALA A 11 -16.92 -0.89 8.45
CA ALA A 11 -16.97 0.53 8.09
C ALA A 11 -16.14 0.77 6.83
N ASP A 12 -16.69 1.62 5.97
CA ASP A 12 -16.14 2.16 4.73
C ASP A 12 -16.53 3.65 4.80
N SER A 13 -15.65 4.43 5.44
CA SER A 13 -15.96 5.77 5.94
C SER A 13 -16.03 6.81 4.82
N ASP A 14 -15.25 6.63 3.75
CA ASP A 14 -15.24 7.51 2.58
C ASP A 14 -16.02 6.97 1.37
N GLY A 15 -16.40 5.69 1.39
CA GLY A 15 -17.26 5.07 0.37
C GLY A 15 -16.51 4.67 -0.89
N ASP A 16 -15.19 4.46 -0.82
CA ASP A 16 -14.36 4.04 -1.97
C ASP A 16 -14.44 2.52 -2.24
N GLY A 17 -15.06 1.76 -1.33
CA GLY A 17 -15.29 0.32 -1.43
C GLY A 17 -14.21 -0.54 -0.75
N LEU A 18 -13.21 0.07 -0.12
CA LEU A 18 -12.37 -0.55 0.89
C LEU A 18 -13.01 -0.36 2.27
N THR A 19 -12.56 -1.17 3.22
CA THR A 19 -13.02 -1.03 4.60
C THR A 19 -11.94 -0.27 5.36
N ASP A 20 -12.31 0.54 6.34
CA ASP A 20 -11.35 1.34 7.11
C ASP A 20 -10.17 0.49 7.65
N ALA A 21 -10.47 -0.74 8.07
CA ALA A 21 -9.47 -1.68 8.58
C ALA A 21 -8.46 -2.16 7.50
N LEU A 22 -8.92 -2.35 6.26
CA LEU A 22 -8.05 -2.68 5.13
C LEU A 22 -7.18 -1.48 4.75
N GLU A 23 -7.74 -0.29 4.75
CA GLU A 23 -7.01 0.93 4.43
C GLU A 23 -5.91 1.22 5.43
N ILE A 24 -6.22 1.11 6.73
CA ILE A 24 -5.22 1.20 7.80
C ILE A 24 -4.11 0.16 7.62
N ALA A 25 -4.46 -1.08 7.22
CA ALA A 25 -3.49 -2.14 7.00
C ALA A 25 -2.60 -1.90 5.77
N LEU A 26 -3.12 -1.23 4.74
CA LEU A 26 -2.38 -0.84 3.53
C LEU A 26 -1.57 0.45 3.74
N GLY A 27 -1.90 1.22 4.77
CA GLY A 27 -1.32 2.53 5.03
C GLY A 27 -1.92 3.63 4.16
N THR A 28 -3.21 3.51 3.85
CA THR A 28 -4.04 4.54 3.23
C THR A 28 -4.93 5.23 4.28
N ASN A 29 -5.64 6.29 3.90
CA ASN A 29 -6.46 7.11 4.78
C ASN A 29 -7.96 6.78 4.60
N PRO A 30 -8.66 6.25 5.63
CA PRO A 30 -10.06 5.82 5.52
C PRO A 30 -11.10 6.94 5.38
N ASP A 31 -10.67 8.18 5.53
CA ASP A 31 -11.52 9.36 5.37
C ASP A 31 -11.29 10.08 4.02
N ASP A 32 -10.53 9.49 3.10
CA ASP A 32 -10.12 10.11 1.84
C ASP A 32 -10.16 9.10 0.67
N PRO A 33 -11.19 9.17 -0.20
CA PRO A 33 -11.41 8.16 -1.24
C PRO A 33 -10.36 8.22 -2.36
N ASP A 34 -9.52 9.25 -2.38
CA ASP A 34 -8.37 9.35 -3.29
C ASP A 34 -7.09 8.73 -2.69
N SER A 35 -7.12 8.29 -1.42
CA SER A 35 -6.02 7.65 -0.72
C SER A 35 -5.88 6.18 -1.11
N MET A 36 -5.36 5.91 -2.30
CA MET A 36 -5.20 4.54 -2.79
C MET A 36 -3.75 4.03 -2.70
N PHE A 37 -3.58 2.74 -2.44
CA PHE A 37 -2.27 2.09 -2.58
C PHE A 37 -1.93 1.93 -4.07
N ALA A 38 -0.93 2.67 -4.54
CA ALA A 38 -0.47 2.61 -5.92
C ALA A 38 1.04 2.84 -6.03
N ILE A 39 1.67 2.24 -7.04
CA ILE A 39 3.04 2.60 -7.43
C ILE A 39 2.99 3.93 -8.18
N SER A 40 3.58 4.97 -7.60
CA SER A 40 3.61 6.33 -8.13
C SER A 40 4.86 6.62 -8.99
N ASP A 41 5.94 5.86 -8.79
CA ASP A 41 7.11 5.87 -9.69
C ASP A 41 7.72 4.47 -9.79
N ALA A 42 8.13 4.11 -11.00
CA ALA A 42 8.81 2.85 -11.33
C ALA A 42 9.85 3.10 -12.44
N SER A 43 10.70 4.10 -12.23
CA SER A 43 11.65 4.57 -13.23
C SER A 43 12.99 3.83 -13.15
N PRO A 44 13.63 3.52 -14.29
CA PRO A 44 14.97 2.95 -14.29
C PRO A 44 15.98 4.03 -13.86
N VAL A 45 16.94 3.66 -13.02
CA VAL A 45 18.07 4.51 -12.65
C VAL A 45 19.19 4.28 -13.68
N PRO A 46 19.43 5.24 -14.61
CA PRO A 46 20.16 4.97 -15.86
C PRO A 46 21.62 4.53 -15.68
N THR A 47 22.21 4.81 -14.52
CA THR A 47 23.64 4.59 -14.26
C THR A 47 23.92 3.35 -13.41
N SER A 48 22.91 2.82 -12.72
CA SER A 48 23.06 1.71 -11.77
C SER A 48 22.39 0.41 -12.22
N GLY A 49 21.55 0.45 -13.27
CA GLY A 49 20.82 -0.75 -13.73
C GLY A 49 19.76 -1.22 -12.73
N THR A 50 19.37 -0.35 -11.79
CA THR A 50 18.33 -0.58 -10.78
C THR A 50 17.08 0.23 -11.14
N PHE A 51 15.97 -0.01 -10.45
CA PHE A 51 14.73 0.75 -10.59
C PHE A 51 14.45 1.51 -9.30
N ARG A 52 14.03 2.77 -9.41
CA ARG A 52 13.43 3.52 -8.31
C ARG A 52 11.97 3.14 -8.24
N LEU A 53 11.51 2.79 -7.03
CA LEU A 53 10.12 2.48 -6.77
C LEU A 53 9.59 3.45 -5.70
N ALA A 54 8.48 4.11 -5.98
CA ALA A 54 7.78 4.98 -5.04
C ALA A 54 6.29 4.61 -4.96
N TRP A 55 5.72 4.69 -3.76
CA TRP A 55 4.31 4.42 -3.48
C TRP A 55 3.91 5.15 -2.21
N PRO A 56 2.65 5.64 -2.07
CA PRO A 56 2.12 6.16 -0.80
C PRO A 56 2.31 5.15 0.35
N SER A 57 2.83 5.62 1.48
CA SER A 57 3.20 4.77 2.61
C SER A 57 2.80 5.43 3.93
N ALA A 58 2.27 4.66 4.88
CA ALA A 58 1.92 5.17 6.21
C ALA A 58 2.98 4.89 7.28
N THR A 59 3.13 5.84 8.19
CA THR A 59 3.94 5.69 9.40
C THR A 59 3.46 4.48 10.20
N GLY A 60 4.40 3.60 10.57
CA GLY A 60 4.10 2.40 11.38
C GLY A 60 3.69 1.17 10.56
N VAL A 61 3.53 1.29 9.24
CA VAL A 61 3.38 0.15 8.34
C VAL A 61 4.75 -0.27 7.83
N LEU A 62 4.99 -1.58 7.80
CA LEU A 62 6.21 -2.17 7.25
C LEU A 62 5.92 -2.70 5.84
N TYR A 63 6.78 -2.34 4.89
CA TYR A 63 6.68 -2.80 3.50
C TYR A 63 7.81 -3.77 3.17
N ARG A 64 7.50 -4.78 2.34
CA ARG A 64 8.46 -5.75 1.80
C ARG A 64 8.30 -5.80 0.29
N VAL A 65 9.42 -5.71 -0.43
CA VAL A 65 9.45 -5.77 -1.90
C VAL A 65 10.00 -7.12 -2.34
N TRP A 66 9.28 -7.75 -3.26
CA TRP A 66 9.68 -9.00 -3.90
C TRP A 66 9.86 -8.78 -5.39
N GLU A 67 10.85 -9.43 -5.98
CA GLU A 67 11.07 -9.43 -7.42
C GLU A 67 11.02 -10.85 -7.99
N SER A 68 10.63 -10.94 -9.26
CA SER A 68 10.71 -12.18 -10.02
C SER A 68 10.99 -11.89 -11.49
N PRO A 69 12.09 -12.40 -12.07
CA PRO A 69 12.36 -12.23 -13.51
C PRO A 69 11.30 -12.87 -14.44
N GLY A 70 10.54 -13.86 -13.94
CA GLY A 70 9.59 -14.64 -14.76
C GLY A 70 8.30 -15.02 -14.04
N LEU A 71 7.98 -14.34 -12.94
CA LEU A 71 6.79 -14.56 -12.10
C LEU A 71 6.67 -15.96 -11.45
N ALA A 72 7.69 -16.81 -11.59
CA ALA A 72 7.67 -18.20 -11.11
C ALA A 72 8.50 -18.44 -9.83
N HIS A 73 9.51 -17.60 -9.57
CA HIS A 73 10.34 -17.66 -8.36
C HIS A 73 10.56 -16.24 -7.84
N TRP A 74 10.25 -16.01 -6.57
CA TRP A 74 10.30 -14.68 -5.96
C TRP A 74 11.46 -14.58 -4.96
N SER A 75 12.24 -13.52 -5.06
CA SER A 75 13.28 -13.15 -4.08
C SER A 75 12.92 -11.82 -3.42
N VAL A 76 13.24 -11.68 -2.13
CA VAL A 76 13.09 -10.40 -1.43
C VAL A 76 14.23 -9.47 -1.87
N THR A 77 13.89 -8.31 -2.42
CA THR A 77 14.87 -7.26 -2.72
C THR A 77 15.02 -6.27 -1.59
N GLN A 78 13.94 -6.06 -0.83
CA GLN A 78 13.92 -5.13 0.29
C GLN A 78 13.01 -5.66 1.40
N ASP A 79 13.53 -5.71 2.63
CA ASP A 79 12.84 -6.32 3.76
C ASP A 79 12.47 -5.31 4.86
N TRP A 80 11.19 -5.31 5.25
CA TRP A 80 10.59 -4.59 6.38
C TRP A 80 11.04 -3.12 6.54
N LEU A 81 10.84 -2.32 5.50
CA LEU A 81 11.06 -0.88 5.56
C LEU A 81 9.98 -0.19 6.40
N GLY A 82 10.40 0.56 7.43
CA GLY A 82 9.52 1.47 8.16
C GLY A 82 9.44 2.83 7.47
N ALA A 83 8.23 3.22 7.07
CA ALA A 83 7.99 4.56 6.51
C ALA A 83 8.03 5.62 7.63
N THR A 84 8.80 6.70 7.45
CA THR A 84 8.97 7.76 8.46
C THR A 84 8.12 9.02 8.24
N ALA A 85 7.50 9.18 7.06
CA ALA A 85 6.45 10.14 6.67
C ALA A 85 6.56 10.38 5.15
N ILE A 86 5.44 10.49 4.44
CA ILE A 86 5.24 10.89 3.02
C ILE A 86 6.40 10.44 2.08
N PRO A 87 6.21 9.39 1.26
CA PRO A 87 7.30 8.59 0.73
C PRO A 87 8.03 9.32 -0.39
N THR A 88 9.16 9.92 -0.05
CA THR A 88 10.24 10.13 -1.00
C THR A 88 11.32 9.07 -0.75
N ASP A 89 11.34 8.10 -1.67
CA ASP A 89 12.53 7.44 -2.22
C ASP A 89 12.97 6.15 -1.52
N PHE A 90 12.80 5.03 -2.24
CA PHE A 90 13.58 3.82 -2.05
C PHE A 90 14.38 3.56 -3.33
N VAL A 91 15.71 3.57 -3.18
CA VAL A 91 16.70 3.16 -4.19
C VAL A 91 16.90 1.66 -4.09
#